data_AF-A0A166BS14-F1
#
_entry.id   AF-A0A166BS14-F1
#
_cell.length_a   1.000
_cell.length_b   1.000
_cell.length_c   1.000
_cell.angle_alpha   90.00
_cell.angle_beta   90.00
_cell.angle_gamma   90.00
#
_symmetry.space_group_name_H-M   'P 1'
#
loop_
_entity.id
_entity.type
_entity.pdbx_description
1 polymer ?
#
loop_
_entity_poly.entity_id
_entity_poly.type
_entity_poly.pdbx_seq_one_letter_code
_entity_poly.pdbx_strand_id
1 'polypeptide(L)'
;MFWYSDGSVVLSVADTLFKLHRSRLASQSTYLQDLFDGAPDEDYDADGQTSPLYVVRVKGLKLFDFSSLLSIVEDPFNNRRNEPDFALSAAIARAAKLLGFDQALSWAVEQLEKMWSNKITDVESGPLEPAQEALELSRIVDIPSIRKRAFYELMRMPSFGQSEAISSLSVADYKVLTYAREKMAQHWSDVINKSPTGRAECCIKNPSKCSIKKDNAMTRNYRWWAVVHRENLLQHHLLDPLGGYLRLKILLPLEAAKDPAVWCSHCCEEGLDRRSGRPLERPRRVVGASVIEMPFIITHTRPETLLPIN
;
A
#
# COMPACT_ATOMS: atom_id res chain seq x y z
N MET A 1 -11.22 18.01 23.15
CA MET A 1 -11.21 19.49 23.05
C MET A 1 -9.88 19.96 23.62
N PHE A 2 -9.08 20.70 22.86
CA PHE A 2 -7.78 21.21 23.32
C PHE A 2 -7.94 22.66 23.78
N TRP A 3 -8.07 22.84 25.08
CA TRP A 3 -8.22 24.15 25.71
C TRP A 3 -7.40 24.18 26.99
N TYR A 4 -6.18 24.71 26.90
CA TYR A 4 -5.30 24.83 28.05
C TYR A 4 -5.56 26.14 28.78
N SER A 5 -5.77 26.07 30.10
CA SER A 5 -5.99 27.26 30.94
C SER A 5 -4.82 28.25 30.85
N ASP A 6 -3.61 27.72 30.70
CA ASP A 6 -2.34 28.42 30.55
C ASP A 6 -1.83 28.48 29.10
N GLY A 7 -2.71 28.21 28.12
CA GLY A 7 -2.39 28.39 26.71
C GLY A 7 -2.12 29.87 26.40
N SER A 8 -1.09 30.13 25.60
CA SER A 8 -0.61 31.47 25.27
C SER A 8 -1.08 31.99 23.92
N VAL A 9 -1.80 31.17 23.15
CA VAL A 9 -2.32 31.52 21.82
C VAL A 9 -3.64 30.79 21.58
N VAL A 10 -4.52 31.42 20.79
CA VAL A 10 -5.73 30.78 20.28
C VAL A 10 -5.61 30.60 18.76
N LEU A 11 -5.89 29.39 18.28
CA LEU A 11 -5.97 29.09 16.85
C LEU A 11 -7.43 28.86 16.45
N SER A 12 -7.87 29.46 15.35
CA SER A 12 -9.14 29.14 14.69
C SER A 12 -8.89 28.26 13.48
N VAL A 13 -9.48 27.06 13.47
CA VAL A 13 -9.45 26.10 12.36
C VAL A 13 -10.87 25.67 12.05
N ALA A 14 -11.36 25.97 10.85
CA ALA A 14 -12.75 25.66 10.43
C ALA A 14 -13.79 26.07 11.50
N ASP A 15 -13.71 27.32 11.94
CA ASP A 15 -14.58 27.93 12.96
C ASP A 15 -14.52 27.30 14.35
N THR A 16 -13.54 26.42 14.59
CA THR A 16 -13.28 25.81 15.90
C THR A 16 -12.05 26.43 16.52
N LEU A 17 -12.18 26.86 17.78
CA LEU A 17 -11.10 27.48 18.54
C LEU A 17 -10.32 26.46 19.37
N PHE A 18 -9.00 26.62 19.37
CA PHE A 18 -8.06 25.80 20.13
C PHE A 18 -7.15 26.74 20.94
N LYS A 19 -7.17 26.64 22.28
CA LYS A 19 -6.25 27.40 23.14
C LYS A 19 -5.05 26.53 23.48
N LEU A 20 -3.86 26.89 22.99
CA LEU A 20 -2.64 26.05 22.93
C LEU A 20 -1.40 26.81 23.39
N HIS A 21 -0.27 26.11 23.53
CA HIS A 21 1.02 26.72 23.87
C HIS A 21 1.82 27.13 22.62
N ARG A 22 2.03 28.44 22.43
CA ARG A 22 2.73 29.01 21.26
C ARG A 22 4.11 28.39 21.04
N SER A 23 4.94 28.32 22.08
CA SER A 23 6.33 27.84 21.99
C SER A 23 6.43 26.37 21.55
N ARG A 24 5.50 25.52 22.00
CA ARG A 24 5.45 24.09 21.65
C ARG A 24 5.06 23.86 20.20
N LEU A 25 4.11 24.66 19.69
CA LEU A 25 3.68 24.59 18.29
C LEU A 25 4.73 25.16 17.36
N ALA A 26 5.28 26.34 17.67
CA ALA A 26 6.31 26.99 16.86
C ALA A 26 7.58 26.13 16.73
N SER A 27 7.97 25.39 17.76
CA SER A 27 9.16 24.53 17.72
C SER A 27 9.01 23.27 16.87
N GLN A 28 7.78 22.89 16.52
CA GLN A 28 7.48 21.65 15.79
C GLN A 28 6.91 21.89 14.39
N SER A 29 6.51 23.12 14.08
CA SER A 29 5.82 23.47 12.84
C SER A 29 6.41 24.71 12.22
N THR A 30 6.96 24.55 11.02
CA THR A 30 7.47 25.68 10.23
C THR A 30 6.36 26.66 9.86
N TYR A 31 5.19 26.15 9.46
CA TYR A 31 4.04 27.00 9.13
C TYR A 31 3.56 27.83 10.33
N LEU A 32 3.41 27.20 11.50
CA LEU A 32 2.93 27.92 12.69
C LEU A 32 3.98 28.88 13.23
N GLN A 33 5.27 28.55 13.11
CA GLN A 33 6.35 29.48 13.42
C GLN A 33 6.21 30.76 12.59
N ASP A 34 6.12 30.63 11.26
CA ASP A 34 5.97 31.77 10.35
C ASP A 34 4.67 32.55 10.63
N LEU A 35 3.57 31.84 10.91
CA LEU A 35 2.28 32.44 11.26
C LEU A 35 2.40 33.30 12.52
N PHE A 36 3.12 32.80 13.53
CA PHE A 36 3.30 33.48 14.81
C PHE A 36 4.26 34.65 14.76
N ASP A 37 5.21 34.66 13.83
CA ASP A 37 6.10 35.80 13.60
C ASP A 37 5.35 36.99 12.94
N GLY A 38 4.17 36.73 12.37
CA GLY A 38 3.23 37.75 11.92
C GLY A 38 2.41 38.39 13.05
N ALA A 39 1.65 39.43 12.69
CA ALA A 39 0.66 40.00 13.61
C ALA A 39 -0.54 39.04 13.75
N PRO A 40 -1.15 38.93 14.96
CA PRO A 40 -2.38 38.18 15.12
C PRO A 40 -3.51 38.78 14.27
N ASP A 41 -4.48 37.96 13.89
CA ASP A 41 -5.66 38.43 13.19
C ASP A 41 -6.50 39.33 14.12
N GLU A 42 -6.67 38.89 15.37
CA GLU A 42 -7.46 39.57 16.41
C GLU A 42 -6.90 39.25 17.81
N ASP A 43 -7.37 39.97 18.82
CA ASP A 43 -7.21 39.59 20.22
C ASP A 43 -8.45 38.83 20.69
N TYR A 44 -8.27 37.73 21.42
CA TYR A 44 -9.36 36.92 21.96
C TYR A 44 -9.35 36.98 23.49
N ASP A 45 -10.41 37.56 24.05
CA ASP A 45 -10.63 37.67 25.48
C ASP A 45 -11.50 36.51 25.97
N ALA A 46 -10.94 35.64 26.80
CA ALA A 46 -11.69 34.64 27.56
C ALA A 46 -11.20 34.56 29.00
N ASP A 47 -12.13 34.48 29.94
CA ASP A 47 -11.85 34.34 31.38
C ASP A 47 -10.94 35.44 31.95
N GLY A 48 -11.03 36.67 31.40
CA GLY A 48 -10.19 37.80 31.82
C GLY A 48 -8.74 37.71 31.34
N GLN A 49 -8.42 36.79 30.43
CA GLN A 49 -7.12 36.66 29.80
C GLN A 49 -7.22 36.92 28.29
N THR A 50 -6.57 38.00 27.84
CA THR A 50 -6.40 38.30 26.43
C THR A 50 -5.31 37.42 25.83
N SER A 51 -5.62 36.70 24.75
CA SER A 51 -4.66 35.88 24.00
C SER A 51 -4.73 36.24 22.52
N PRO A 52 -3.59 36.27 21.80
CA PRO A 52 -3.62 36.53 20.37
C PRO A 52 -4.33 35.40 19.63
N LEU A 53 -5.24 35.75 18.72
CA LEU A 53 -5.98 34.84 17.85
C LEU A 53 -5.34 34.80 16.46
N TYR A 54 -5.04 33.59 15.98
CA TYR A 54 -4.58 33.35 14.62
C TYR A 54 -5.56 32.43 13.90
N VAL A 55 -5.93 32.80 12.67
CA VAL A 55 -6.81 32.00 11.80
C VAL A 55 -5.94 31.16 10.88
N VAL A 56 -6.05 29.84 10.99
CA VAL A 56 -5.27 28.90 10.15
C VAL A 56 -5.96 28.75 8.79
N ARG A 57 -5.46 29.47 7.79
CA ARG A 57 -6.04 29.53 6.43
C ARG A 57 -5.32 28.59 5.45
N VAL A 58 -5.24 27.31 5.77
CA VAL A 58 -4.59 26.30 4.92
C VAL A 58 -5.61 25.53 4.09
N LYS A 59 -5.56 25.70 2.77
CA LYS A 59 -6.48 25.00 1.85
C LYS A 59 -6.31 23.49 1.99
N GLY A 60 -7.43 22.80 2.23
CA GLY A 60 -7.47 21.34 2.34
C GLY A 60 -7.23 20.82 3.77
N LEU A 61 -6.91 21.67 4.74
CA LEU A 61 -6.84 21.27 6.14
C LEU A 61 -8.25 21.02 6.69
N LYS A 62 -8.51 19.79 7.12
CA LYS A 62 -9.77 19.42 7.77
C LYS A 62 -9.64 19.54 9.30
N LEU A 63 -10.74 19.85 9.97
CA LEU A 63 -10.80 19.94 11.43
C LEU A 63 -10.36 18.62 12.10
N PHE A 64 -10.86 17.48 11.60
CA PHE A 64 -10.50 16.16 12.10
C PHE A 64 -8.98 15.93 12.00
N ASP A 65 -8.39 16.15 10.81
CA ASP A 65 -6.96 16.00 10.56
C ASP A 65 -6.11 16.86 11.53
N PHE A 66 -6.50 18.11 11.75
CA PHE A 66 -5.83 19.01 12.70
C PHE A 66 -5.94 18.50 14.15
N SER A 67 -7.13 18.08 14.60
CA SER A 67 -7.34 17.57 15.95
C SER A 67 -6.56 16.27 16.22
N SER A 68 -6.49 15.38 15.22
CA SER A 68 -5.69 14.15 15.27
C SER A 68 -4.21 14.46 15.40
N LEU A 69 -3.70 15.45 14.64
CA LEU A 69 -2.31 15.89 14.76
C LEU A 69 -2.00 16.41 16.17
N LEU A 70 -2.86 17.28 16.73
CA LEU A 70 -2.68 17.79 18.09
C LEU A 70 -2.64 16.68 19.14
N SER A 71 -3.44 15.62 18.98
CA SER A 71 -3.43 14.50 19.92
C SER A 71 -2.07 13.80 20.02
N ILE A 72 -1.31 13.80 18.93
CA ILE A 72 0.04 13.20 18.87
C ILE A 72 1.11 14.15 19.38
N VAL A 73 1.00 15.42 18.99
CA VAL A 73 1.94 16.46 19.40
C VAL A 73 1.88 16.66 20.91
N GLU A 74 0.69 16.57 21.52
CA GLU A 74 0.48 16.79 22.95
C GLU A 74 0.85 15.58 23.81
N ASP A 75 0.52 14.36 23.37
CA ASP A 75 0.86 13.12 24.08
C ASP A 75 1.55 12.08 23.18
N PRO A 76 2.86 12.23 22.92
CA PRO A 76 3.60 11.26 22.10
C PRO A 76 3.67 9.86 22.72
N PHE A 77 3.47 9.71 24.03
CA PHE A 77 3.65 8.43 24.72
C PHE A 77 2.44 7.52 24.60
N ASN A 78 1.23 8.08 24.67
CA ASN A 78 0.01 7.29 24.52
C ASN A 78 -0.09 6.65 23.13
N ASN A 79 0.37 7.38 22.10
CA ASN A 79 0.42 6.90 20.71
C ASN A 79 1.47 5.80 20.47
N ARG A 80 2.40 5.57 21.39
CA ARG A 80 3.32 4.42 21.32
C ARG A 80 2.72 3.14 21.87
N ARG A 81 1.70 3.24 22.74
CA ARG A 81 1.08 2.08 23.40
C ARG A 81 -0.01 1.46 22.53
N ASN A 82 -0.69 2.28 21.75
CA ASN A 82 -1.79 1.84 20.89
C ASN A 82 -1.37 2.00 19.43
N GLU A 83 -1.46 0.92 18.65
CA GLU A 83 -1.25 0.99 17.21
C GLU A 83 -2.41 1.78 16.59
N PRO A 84 -2.13 2.90 15.90
CA PRO A 84 -3.18 3.71 15.30
C PRO A 84 -3.81 2.97 14.12
N ASP A 85 -5.11 3.19 13.92
CA ASP A 85 -5.75 2.74 12.69
C ASP A 85 -5.34 3.60 11.49
N PHE A 86 -5.71 3.15 10.29
CA PHE A 86 -5.39 3.85 9.05
C PHE A 86 -5.96 5.27 9.02
N ALA A 87 -7.20 5.46 9.48
CA ALA A 87 -7.88 6.76 9.41
C ALA A 87 -7.16 7.80 10.24
N LEU A 88 -6.71 7.43 11.45
CA LEU A 88 -5.92 8.29 12.31
C LEU A 88 -4.56 8.61 11.68
N SER A 89 -3.77 7.60 11.27
CA SER A 89 -2.47 7.84 10.64
C SER A 89 -2.56 8.69 9.38
N ALA A 90 -3.58 8.48 8.55
CA ALA A 90 -3.84 9.28 7.35
C ALA A 90 -4.17 10.74 7.70
N ALA A 91 -5.02 10.96 8.71
CA ALA A 91 -5.39 12.27 9.20
C ALA A 91 -4.19 13.06 9.72
N ILE A 92 -3.33 12.44 10.53
CA ILE A 92 -2.07 13.05 10.99
C ILE A 92 -1.14 13.33 9.82
N ALA A 93 -0.94 12.39 8.90
CA ALA A 93 -0.03 12.59 7.77
C ALA A 93 -0.44 13.79 6.89
N ARG A 94 -1.75 13.94 6.61
CA ARG A 94 -2.27 15.10 5.85
C ARG A 94 -2.03 16.42 6.57
N ALA A 95 -2.44 16.53 7.84
CA ALA A 95 -2.26 17.77 8.61
C ALA A 95 -0.78 18.09 8.83
N ALA A 96 0.04 17.10 9.18
CA ALA A 96 1.46 17.27 9.43
C ALA A 96 2.19 17.76 8.16
N LYS A 97 1.84 17.21 6.99
CA LYS A 97 2.40 17.66 5.71
C LYS A 97 2.00 19.10 5.39
N LEU A 98 0.74 19.47 5.61
CA LEU A 98 0.22 20.80 5.32
C LEU A 98 0.79 21.88 6.25
N LEU A 99 1.03 21.54 7.52
CA LEU A 99 1.47 22.45 8.57
C LEU A 99 2.98 22.34 8.87
N GLY A 100 3.73 21.51 8.14
CA GLY A 100 5.17 21.37 8.30
C GLY A 100 5.60 20.77 9.66
N PHE A 101 4.89 19.75 10.15
CA PHE A 101 5.28 18.97 11.33
C PHE A 101 6.08 17.72 10.93
N ASP A 102 7.38 17.87 10.65
CA ASP A 102 8.20 16.81 10.06
C ASP A 102 8.30 15.54 10.92
N GLN A 103 8.38 15.68 12.25
CA GLN A 103 8.45 14.53 13.17
C GLN A 103 7.14 13.74 13.20
N ALA A 104 6.00 14.42 13.30
CA ALA A 104 4.69 13.78 13.29
C ALA A 104 4.41 13.14 11.92
N LEU A 105 4.83 13.81 10.84
CA LEU A 105 4.73 13.29 9.48
C LEU A 105 5.54 11.98 9.33
N SER A 106 6.80 11.99 9.75
CA SER A 106 7.68 10.81 9.67
C SER A 106 7.08 9.63 10.43
N TRP A 107 6.61 9.87 11.66
CA TRP A 107 5.92 8.85 12.45
C TRP A 107 4.69 8.30 11.74
N ALA A 108 3.83 9.16 11.16
CA ALA A 108 2.61 8.72 10.50
C ALA A 108 2.91 7.92 9.23
N VAL A 109 3.93 8.33 8.45
CA VAL A 109 4.41 7.59 7.28
C VAL A 109 4.87 6.19 7.70
N GLU A 110 5.65 6.05 8.77
CA GLU A 110 6.09 4.74 9.26
C GLU A 110 4.91 3.82 9.61
N GLN A 111 3.84 4.35 10.23
CA GLN A 111 2.66 3.53 10.52
C GLN A 111 1.92 3.13 9.23
N LEU A 112 1.77 4.08 8.29
CA LEU A 112 1.14 3.82 7.00
C LEU A 112 1.90 2.76 6.20
N GLU A 113 3.24 2.79 6.19
CA GLU A 113 4.07 1.80 5.50
C GLU A 113 4.00 0.40 6.12
N LYS A 114 3.82 0.31 7.45
CA LYS A 114 3.57 -0.98 8.12
C LYS A 114 2.23 -1.57 7.70
N MET A 115 1.17 -0.75 7.71
CA MET A 115 -0.17 -1.17 7.29
C MET A 115 -0.23 -1.50 5.79
N TRP A 116 0.45 -0.71 4.96
CA TRP A 116 0.44 -0.81 3.50
C TRP A 116 1.78 -1.28 2.94
N SER A 117 2.29 -2.39 3.48
CA SER A 117 3.57 -2.95 3.08
C SER A 117 3.64 -3.22 1.57
N ASN A 118 4.75 -2.79 0.97
CA ASN A 118 5.05 -3.02 -0.44
C ASN A 118 5.61 -4.44 -0.72
N LYS A 119 5.77 -5.26 0.33
CA LYS A 119 6.29 -6.62 0.21
C LYS A 119 5.19 -7.56 -0.25
N ILE A 120 5.50 -8.38 -1.25
CA ILE A 120 4.58 -9.37 -1.81
C ILE A 120 4.18 -10.43 -0.77
N THR A 121 5.05 -10.71 0.20
CA THR A 121 4.78 -11.67 1.29
C THR A 121 3.65 -11.24 2.21
N ASP A 122 3.36 -9.94 2.25
CA ASP A 122 2.40 -9.35 3.17
C ASP A 122 1.04 -9.15 2.44
N VAL A 123 0.88 -9.75 1.25
CA VAL A 123 -0.39 -9.74 0.51
C VAL A 123 -1.30 -10.84 1.05
N GLU A 124 -2.40 -10.41 1.66
CA GLU A 124 -3.40 -11.32 2.24
C GLU A 124 -4.44 -11.76 1.20
N SER A 125 -5.21 -12.80 1.53
CA SER A 125 -6.20 -13.40 0.63
C SER A 125 -7.43 -12.51 0.36
N GLY A 126 -7.63 -11.43 1.13
CA GLY A 126 -8.70 -10.44 0.92
C GLY A 126 -8.15 -9.05 0.58
N PRO A 127 -8.94 -8.21 -0.11
CA PRO A 127 -8.54 -6.83 -0.41
C PRO A 127 -8.43 -6.01 0.88
N LEU A 128 -7.41 -5.16 0.96
CA LEU A 128 -7.24 -4.24 2.07
C LEU A 128 -8.04 -2.95 1.83
N GLU A 129 -8.91 -2.58 2.77
CA GLU A 129 -9.63 -1.31 2.75
C GLU A 129 -8.99 -0.32 3.75
N PRO A 130 -8.97 1.00 3.47
CA PRO A 130 -9.55 1.71 2.31
C PRO A 130 -8.52 2.03 1.20
N ALA A 131 -8.37 1.15 0.20
CA ALA A 131 -7.34 1.28 -0.85
C ALA A 131 -7.37 2.57 -1.68
N GLN A 132 -8.56 3.12 -1.92
CA GLN A 132 -8.68 4.36 -2.67
C GLN A 132 -8.15 5.56 -1.87
N GLU A 133 -8.51 5.66 -0.60
CA GLU A 133 -7.98 6.71 0.27
C GLU A 133 -6.45 6.56 0.44
N ALA A 134 -5.94 5.33 0.56
CA ALA A 134 -4.50 5.09 0.58
C ALA A 134 -3.80 5.56 -0.70
N LEU A 135 -4.40 5.35 -1.88
CA LEU A 135 -3.87 5.84 -3.15
C LEU A 135 -3.85 7.37 -3.20
N GLU A 136 -4.94 8.03 -2.82
CA GLU A 136 -5.05 9.49 -2.78
C GLU A 136 -4.04 10.08 -1.78
N LEU A 137 -3.96 9.53 -0.58
CA LEU A 137 -3.02 9.92 0.47
C LEU A 137 -1.57 9.80 0.00
N SER A 138 -1.22 8.70 -0.70
CA SER A 138 0.13 8.47 -1.24
C SER A 138 0.59 9.57 -2.20
N ARG A 139 -0.33 10.34 -2.78
CA ARG A 139 -0.04 11.47 -3.67
C ARG A 139 0.07 12.77 -2.90
N ILE A 140 -0.85 13.00 -1.97
CA ILE A 140 -0.87 14.20 -1.12
C ILE A 140 0.41 14.28 -0.29
N VAL A 141 0.83 13.16 0.28
CA VAL A 141 1.97 13.08 1.19
C VAL A 141 3.27 12.68 0.48
N ASP A 142 3.17 12.21 -0.77
CA ASP A 142 4.24 11.62 -1.55
C ASP A 142 4.92 10.42 -0.88
N ILE A 143 4.15 9.33 -0.73
CA ILE A 143 4.60 8.06 -0.15
C ILE A 143 4.52 6.97 -1.24
N PRO A 144 5.55 6.79 -2.08
CA PRO A 144 5.50 5.84 -3.20
C PRO A 144 5.37 4.37 -2.77
N SER A 145 5.85 4.02 -1.57
CA SER A 145 5.83 2.66 -1.02
C SER A 145 4.40 2.13 -0.87
N ILE A 146 3.49 2.92 -0.28
CA ILE A 146 2.09 2.53 -0.10
C ILE A 146 1.30 2.59 -1.43
N ARG A 147 1.72 3.46 -2.36
CA ARG A 147 1.03 3.67 -3.66
C ARG A 147 0.93 2.38 -4.46
N LYS A 148 2.03 1.61 -4.53
CA LYS A 148 2.07 0.33 -5.25
C LYS A 148 1.09 -0.67 -4.64
N ARG A 149 1.03 -0.76 -3.31
CA ARG A 149 0.11 -1.64 -2.62
C ARG A 149 -1.34 -1.22 -2.83
N ALA A 150 -1.65 0.07 -2.68
CA ALA A 150 -2.97 0.63 -2.93
C ALA A 150 -3.49 0.34 -4.35
N PHE A 151 -2.65 0.52 -5.39
CA PHE A 151 -3.02 0.15 -6.76
C PHE A 151 -3.34 -1.34 -6.90
N TYR A 152 -2.55 -2.21 -6.26
CA TYR A 152 -2.80 -3.65 -6.30
C TYR A 152 -4.15 -4.01 -5.65
N GLU A 153 -4.43 -3.45 -4.47
CA GLU A 153 -5.68 -3.69 -3.76
C GLU A 153 -6.89 -3.20 -4.55
N LEU A 154 -6.82 -2.02 -5.17
CA LEU A 154 -7.87 -1.55 -6.08
C LEU A 154 -8.04 -2.49 -7.28
N MET A 155 -6.94 -2.95 -7.88
CA MET A 155 -6.97 -3.81 -9.06
C MET A 155 -7.69 -5.15 -8.81
N ARG A 156 -7.63 -5.70 -7.60
CA ARG A 156 -8.32 -6.95 -7.25
C ARG A 156 -9.76 -6.76 -6.75
N MET A 157 -10.17 -5.55 -6.42
CA MET A 157 -11.56 -5.24 -6.03
C MET A 157 -12.49 -5.20 -7.25
N PRO A 158 -13.74 -5.70 -7.15
CA PRO A 158 -14.77 -5.47 -8.16
C PRO A 158 -14.93 -3.96 -8.43
N SER A 159 -15.08 -3.58 -9.71
CA SER A 159 -15.22 -2.17 -10.12
C SER A 159 -14.15 -1.22 -9.55
N PHE A 160 -12.97 -1.74 -9.21
CA PHE A 160 -11.88 -1.00 -8.56
C PHE A 160 -12.28 -0.32 -7.25
N GLY A 161 -13.22 -0.91 -6.49
CA GLY A 161 -13.70 -0.35 -5.23
C GLY A 161 -14.63 0.86 -5.38
N GLN A 162 -15.04 1.20 -6.60
CA GLN A 162 -15.98 2.29 -6.84
C GLN A 162 -17.40 1.88 -6.47
N SER A 163 -18.09 2.77 -5.76
CA SER A 163 -19.54 2.73 -5.53
C SER A 163 -20.14 4.12 -5.78
N GLU A 164 -21.46 4.23 -5.88
CA GLU A 164 -22.14 5.52 -6.09
C GLU A 164 -21.82 6.57 -4.99
N ALA A 165 -21.40 6.11 -3.80
CA ALA A 165 -21.08 6.96 -2.66
C ALA A 165 -19.60 7.39 -2.59
N ILE A 166 -18.70 6.75 -3.32
CA ILE A 166 -17.25 6.98 -3.22
C ILE A 166 -16.78 7.88 -4.36
N SER A 167 -15.77 8.71 -4.12
CA SER A 167 -15.14 9.55 -5.15
C SER A 167 -14.76 8.70 -6.37
N SER A 168 -14.98 9.22 -7.57
CA SER A 168 -14.59 8.51 -8.79
C SER A 168 -13.07 8.54 -8.96
N LEU A 169 -12.47 7.40 -9.34
CA LEU A 169 -11.05 7.37 -9.70
C LEU A 169 -10.82 8.29 -10.91
N SER A 170 -9.63 8.89 -10.98
CA SER A 170 -9.25 9.64 -12.17
C SER A 170 -9.27 8.74 -13.42
N VAL A 171 -9.55 9.32 -14.59
CA VAL A 171 -9.53 8.58 -15.86
C VAL A 171 -8.16 7.93 -16.11
N ALA A 172 -7.08 8.57 -15.68
CA ALA A 172 -5.73 8.04 -15.78
C ALA A 172 -5.57 6.77 -14.91
N ASP A 173 -6.05 6.80 -13.67
CA ASP A 173 -5.97 5.65 -12.76
C ASP A 173 -6.81 4.49 -13.25
N TYR A 174 -8.02 4.78 -13.72
CA TYR A 174 -8.89 3.75 -14.27
C TYR A 174 -8.23 3.04 -15.46
N LYS A 175 -7.57 3.78 -16.36
CA LYS A 175 -6.82 3.19 -17.49
C LYS A 175 -5.66 2.32 -17.01
N VAL A 176 -4.87 2.81 -16.06
CA VAL A 176 -3.73 2.06 -15.50
C VAL A 176 -4.21 0.78 -14.83
N LEU A 177 -5.26 0.85 -14.00
CA LEU A 177 -5.84 -0.29 -13.31
C LEU A 177 -6.44 -1.32 -14.27
N THR A 178 -7.13 -0.86 -15.32
CA THR A 178 -7.69 -1.74 -16.35
C THR A 178 -6.60 -2.47 -17.10
N TYR A 179 -5.57 -1.75 -17.55
CA TYR A 179 -4.42 -2.34 -18.24
C TYR A 179 -3.65 -3.32 -17.34
N ALA A 180 -3.38 -2.94 -16.08
CA ALA A 180 -2.71 -3.81 -15.12
C ALA A 180 -3.51 -5.10 -14.87
N ARG A 181 -4.83 -4.98 -14.66
CA ARG A 181 -5.73 -6.13 -14.47
C ARG A 181 -5.70 -7.05 -15.68
N GLU A 182 -5.77 -6.51 -16.90
CA GLU A 182 -5.68 -7.30 -18.14
C GLU A 182 -4.37 -8.10 -18.21
N LYS A 183 -3.23 -7.43 -17.98
CA LYS A 183 -1.90 -8.09 -18.01
C LYS A 183 -1.75 -9.14 -16.92
N MET A 184 -2.22 -8.86 -15.71
CA MET A 184 -2.13 -9.81 -14.61
C MET A 184 -3.07 -11.00 -14.81
N ALA A 185 -4.28 -10.80 -15.32
CA ALA A 185 -5.21 -11.88 -15.66
C ALA A 185 -4.69 -12.77 -16.81
N GLN A 186 -4.06 -12.18 -17.83
CA GLN A 186 -3.39 -12.93 -18.89
C GLN A 186 -2.24 -13.77 -18.31
N HIS A 187 -1.38 -13.17 -17.47
CA HIS A 187 -0.28 -13.89 -16.83
C HIS A 187 -0.79 -15.04 -15.95
N TRP A 188 -1.85 -14.80 -15.16
CA TRP A 188 -2.49 -15.82 -14.35
C TRP A 188 -3.01 -16.98 -15.18
N SER A 189 -3.69 -16.66 -16.29
CA SER A 189 -4.19 -17.66 -17.23
C SER A 189 -3.05 -18.51 -17.80
N ASP A 190 -1.93 -17.89 -18.17
CA ASP A 190 -0.75 -18.62 -18.65
C ASP A 190 -0.14 -19.54 -17.59
N VAL A 191 -0.14 -19.10 -16.31
CA VAL A 191 0.31 -19.90 -15.18
C VAL A 191 -0.61 -21.10 -14.96
N ILE A 192 -1.93 -20.89 -15.00
CA ILE A 192 -2.93 -21.93 -14.77
C ILE A 192 -3.01 -22.94 -15.93
N ASN A 193 -2.91 -22.47 -17.17
CA ASN A 193 -3.05 -23.33 -18.36
C ASN A 193 -1.86 -24.29 -18.57
N LYS A 194 -0.72 -24.03 -17.91
CA LYS A 194 0.44 -24.91 -17.98
C LYS A 194 0.37 -25.84 -16.76
N SER A 195 0.30 -27.16 -16.91
CA SER A 195 0.48 -28.06 -15.75
C SER A 195 1.95 -28.10 -15.32
N PRO A 196 2.27 -28.16 -14.01
CA PRO A 196 3.65 -28.36 -13.59
C PRO A 196 4.05 -29.77 -14.02
N THR A 197 4.64 -29.88 -15.21
CA THR A 197 5.06 -31.14 -15.85
C THR A 197 6.58 -31.30 -15.90
N GLY A 198 7.31 -30.21 -15.68
CA GLY A 198 8.76 -30.27 -15.51
C GLY A 198 9.17 -31.11 -14.30
N ARG A 199 10.35 -31.74 -14.39
CA ARG A 199 11.09 -32.22 -13.22
C ARG A 199 11.91 -31.05 -12.68
N ALA A 200 11.96 -30.91 -11.37
CA ALA A 200 12.92 -30.03 -10.72
C ALA A 200 14.36 -30.43 -11.07
N GLU A 201 15.29 -29.49 -11.09
CA GLU A 201 16.72 -29.73 -11.31
C GLU A 201 17.28 -30.76 -10.33
N CYS A 202 16.86 -30.71 -9.06
CA CYS A 202 17.27 -31.70 -8.06
C CYS A 202 16.78 -33.12 -8.42
N CYS A 203 15.57 -33.23 -8.97
CA CYS A 203 14.99 -34.49 -9.43
C CYS A 203 15.60 -34.99 -10.75
N ILE A 204 16.15 -34.08 -11.56
CA ILE A 204 16.93 -34.44 -12.76
C ILE A 204 18.29 -34.99 -12.35
N LYS A 205 18.98 -34.30 -11.42
CA LYS A 205 20.31 -34.68 -10.92
C LYS A 205 20.28 -35.97 -10.11
N ASN A 206 19.18 -36.23 -9.40
CA ASN A 206 19.05 -37.42 -8.57
C ASN A 206 17.67 -38.10 -8.77
N PRO A 207 17.50 -38.87 -9.87
CA PRO A 207 16.22 -39.46 -10.22
C PRO A 207 15.64 -40.39 -9.16
N SER A 208 16.46 -41.06 -8.36
CA SER A 208 16.01 -41.96 -7.29
C SER A 208 15.34 -41.23 -6.13
N LYS A 209 15.60 -39.92 -5.98
CA LYS A 209 14.92 -39.06 -4.99
C LYS A 209 13.59 -38.50 -5.52
N CYS A 210 13.28 -38.72 -6.79
CA CYS A 210 12.04 -38.28 -7.41
C CYS A 210 11.08 -39.46 -7.54
N SER A 211 9.99 -39.43 -6.79
CA SER A 211 8.91 -40.43 -6.85
C SER A 211 8.12 -40.40 -8.17
N ILE A 212 8.36 -39.40 -9.04
CA ILE A 212 7.65 -39.23 -10.30
C ILE A 212 8.18 -40.21 -11.36
N LYS A 213 7.31 -41.13 -11.82
CA LYS A 213 7.59 -42.02 -12.95
C LYS A 213 7.74 -41.24 -14.27
N LYS A 214 8.62 -41.71 -15.18
CA LYS A 214 8.98 -41.00 -16.43
C LYS A 214 7.79 -40.74 -17.37
N ASP A 215 6.78 -41.62 -17.39
CA ASP A 215 5.70 -41.59 -18.41
C ASP A 215 4.39 -40.90 -17.96
N ASN A 216 4.44 -40.06 -16.92
CA ASN A 216 3.22 -39.59 -16.26
C ASN A 216 2.74 -38.17 -16.67
N ALA A 217 3.20 -37.64 -17.81
CA ALA A 217 2.90 -36.25 -18.21
C ALA A 217 1.39 -36.01 -18.40
N MET A 218 0.70 -36.92 -19.10
CA MET A 218 -0.74 -36.83 -19.31
C MET A 218 -1.53 -36.91 -18.00
N THR A 219 -1.20 -37.87 -17.13
CA THR A 219 -1.82 -38.01 -15.80
C THR A 219 -1.57 -36.79 -14.92
N ARG A 220 -0.36 -36.22 -14.93
CA ARG A 220 -0.05 -34.97 -14.21
C ARG A 220 -0.89 -33.83 -14.72
N ASN A 221 -1.05 -33.70 -16.04
CA ASN A 221 -1.90 -32.68 -16.62
C ASN A 221 -3.37 -32.87 -16.20
N TYR A 222 -3.90 -34.08 -16.28
CA TYR A 222 -5.26 -34.39 -15.83
C TYR A 222 -5.46 -34.05 -14.34
N ARG A 223 -4.53 -34.46 -13.47
CA ARG A 223 -4.59 -34.17 -12.04
C ARG A 223 -4.48 -32.68 -11.74
N TRP A 224 -3.62 -31.97 -12.46
CA TRP A 224 -3.52 -30.52 -12.38
C TRP A 224 -4.85 -29.86 -12.69
N TRP A 225 -5.47 -30.22 -13.82
CA TRP A 225 -6.78 -29.69 -14.19
C TRP A 225 -7.87 -30.06 -13.18
N ALA A 226 -7.83 -31.26 -12.59
CA ALA A 226 -8.73 -31.63 -11.52
C ALA A 226 -8.58 -30.74 -10.28
N VAL A 227 -7.34 -30.38 -9.89
CA VAL A 227 -7.09 -29.42 -8.80
C VAL A 227 -7.59 -28.02 -9.15
N VAL A 228 -7.27 -27.54 -10.35
CA VAL A 228 -7.70 -26.21 -10.84
C VAL A 228 -9.23 -26.08 -10.81
N HIS A 229 -9.96 -27.10 -11.29
CA HIS A 229 -11.42 -27.11 -11.29
C HIS A 229 -12.00 -27.26 -9.88
N ARG A 230 -11.49 -28.20 -9.09
CA ARG A 230 -11.99 -28.47 -7.73
C ARG A 230 -11.88 -27.26 -6.82
N GLU A 231 -10.77 -26.53 -6.91
CA GLU A 231 -10.50 -25.33 -6.10
C GLU A 231 -11.01 -24.05 -6.78
N ASN A 232 -11.59 -24.17 -7.98
CA ASN A 232 -12.07 -23.06 -8.81
C ASN A 232 -11.05 -21.92 -8.99
N LEU A 233 -9.77 -22.29 -9.18
CA LEU A 233 -8.65 -21.34 -9.13
C LEU A 233 -8.74 -20.26 -10.21
N LEU A 234 -9.28 -20.62 -11.38
CA LEU A 234 -9.42 -19.67 -12.47
C LEU A 234 -10.43 -18.57 -12.11
N GLN A 235 -11.62 -18.94 -11.63
CA GLN A 235 -12.68 -17.98 -11.34
C GLN A 235 -12.39 -17.16 -10.07
N HIS A 236 -11.95 -17.82 -8.99
CA HIS A 236 -11.70 -17.14 -7.71
C HIS A 236 -10.53 -16.15 -7.76
N HIS A 237 -9.53 -16.42 -8.59
CA HIS A 237 -8.30 -15.62 -8.66
C HIS A 237 -8.11 -14.90 -10.00
N LEU A 238 -9.15 -14.81 -10.83
CA LEU A 238 -9.08 -14.07 -12.10
C LEU A 238 -8.68 -12.60 -11.89
N LEU A 239 -9.22 -11.98 -10.84
CA LEU A 239 -8.95 -10.59 -10.45
C LEU A 239 -7.82 -10.48 -9.42
N ASP A 240 -7.41 -11.58 -8.79
CA ASP A 240 -6.35 -11.62 -7.77
C ASP A 240 -5.26 -12.67 -8.11
N PRO A 241 -4.43 -12.43 -9.14
CA PRO A 241 -3.38 -13.36 -9.54
C PRO A 241 -2.32 -13.64 -8.46
N LEU A 242 -1.97 -12.67 -7.60
CA LEU A 242 -1.02 -12.94 -6.51
C LEU A 242 -1.67 -13.84 -5.46
N GLY A 243 -2.93 -13.59 -5.09
CA GLY A 243 -3.70 -14.47 -4.22
C GLY A 243 -3.79 -15.89 -4.79
N GLY A 244 -4.01 -16.02 -6.09
CA GLY A 244 -4.00 -17.32 -6.77
C GLY A 244 -2.64 -18.02 -6.71
N TYR A 245 -1.54 -17.29 -6.90
CA TYR A 245 -0.20 -17.84 -6.78
C TYR A 245 0.14 -18.27 -5.35
N LEU A 246 -0.23 -17.47 -4.35
CA LEU A 246 -0.08 -17.83 -2.93
C LEU A 246 -0.90 -19.07 -2.58
N ARG A 247 -2.14 -19.16 -3.08
CA ARG A 247 -2.99 -20.34 -2.93
C ARG A 247 -2.36 -21.57 -3.55
N LEU A 248 -1.75 -21.47 -4.73
CA LEU A 248 -1.01 -22.57 -5.35
C LEU A 248 0.18 -23.01 -4.51
N LYS A 249 0.95 -22.09 -3.93
CA LYS A 249 2.07 -22.44 -3.04
C LYS A 249 1.64 -23.29 -1.84
N ILE A 250 0.42 -23.10 -1.36
CA ILE A 250 -0.16 -23.90 -0.28
C ILE A 250 -0.72 -25.24 -0.81
N LEU A 251 -1.42 -25.21 -1.95
CA LEU A 251 -2.11 -26.39 -2.50
C LEU A 251 -1.17 -27.45 -3.05
N LEU A 252 -0.14 -27.07 -3.82
CA LEU A 252 0.70 -28.06 -4.51
C LEU A 252 1.42 -29.02 -3.52
N PRO A 253 2.01 -28.54 -2.40
CA PRO A 253 2.61 -29.44 -1.42
C PRO A 253 1.61 -30.42 -0.80
N LEU A 254 0.37 -29.98 -0.55
CA LEU A 254 -0.69 -30.83 -0.01
C LEU A 254 -1.11 -31.92 -1.00
N GLU A 255 -1.22 -31.59 -2.29
CA GLU A 255 -1.52 -32.58 -3.32
C GLU A 255 -0.34 -33.55 -3.54
N ALA A 256 0.90 -33.06 -3.44
CA ALA A 256 2.09 -33.90 -3.48
C ALA A 256 2.19 -34.88 -2.31
N ALA A 257 1.71 -34.49 -1.12
CA ALA A 257 1.65 -35.40 0.03
C ALA A 257 0.59 -36.51 -0.16
N LYS A 258 -0.53 -36.21 -0.82
CA LYS A 258 -1.59 -37.19 -1.10
C LYS A 258 -1.22 -38.21 -2.16
N ASP A 259 -0.53 -37.77 -3.22
CA ASP A 259 -0.12 -38.63 -4.33
C ASP A 259 1.33 -38.35 -4.76
N PRO A 260 2.31 -38.83 -3.98
CA PRO A 260 3.73 -38.58 -4.26
C PRO A 260 4.18 -39.22 -5.58
N ALA A 261 3.46 -40.21 -6.11
CA ALA A 261 3.80 -40.84 -7.38
C ALA A 261 3.55 -39.92 -8.59
N VAL A 262 2.70 -38.92 -8.42
CA VAL A 262 2.32 -37.98 -9.49
C VAL A 262 3.01 -36.62 -9.28
N TRP A 263 3.18 -36.18 -8.02
CA TRP A 263 3.71 -34.85 -7.68
C TRP A 263 4.84 -34.96 -6.66
N CYS A 264 5.94 -34.24 -6.89
CA CYS A 264 7.05 -34.11 -5.95
C CYS A 264 7.09 -32.65 -5.47
N SER A 265 7.28 -32.42 -4.17
CA SER A 265 7.32 -31.08 -3.56
C SER A 265 8.28 -30.14 -4.29
N HIS A 266 9.51 -30.59 -4.55
CA HIS A 266 10.52 -29.82 -5.26
C HIS A 266 10.12 -29.50 -6.71
N CYS A 267 9.49 -30.45 -7.43
CA CYS A 267 9.00 -30.22 -8.79
C CYS A 267 7.86 -29.19 -8.83
N CYS A 268 7.06 -29.13 -7.76
CA CYS A 268 5.98 -28.17 -7.62
C CYS A 268 6.52 -26.76 -7.36
N GLU A 269 7.45 -26.61 -6.41
CA GLU A 269 8.08 -25.33 -6.08
C GLU A 269 8.85 -24.74 -7.26
N GLU A 270 9.78 -25.52 -7.84
CA GLU A 270 10.60 -25.04 -8.96
C GLU A 270 9.74 -24.78 -10.22
N GLY A 271 8.67 -25.55 -10.39
CA GLY A 271 7.68 -25.35 -11.45
C GLY A 271 6.96 -24.00 -11.33
N LEU A 272 6.58 -23.60 -10.10
CA LEU A 272 5.97 -22.30 -9.83
C LEU A 272 6.96 -21.15 -9.95
N ASP A 273 8.18 -21.31 -9.46
CA ASP A 273 9.20 -20.25 -9.49
C ASP A 273 9.61 -19.90 -10.93
N ARG A 274 9.83 -20.91 -11.78
CA ARG A 274 10.13 -20.70 -13.21
C ARG A 274 9.05 -19.92 -13.96
N ARG A 275 7.80 -19.99 -13.49
CA ARG A 275 6.65 -19.34 -14.13
C ARG A 275 6.38 -17.94 -13.64
N SER A 276 6.77 -17.66 -12.39
CA SER A 276 6.70 -16.32 -11.81
C SER A 276 7.60 -15.30 -12.52
N GLY A 277 8.35 -15.73 -13.54
CA GLY A 277 9.29 -14.87 -14.27
C GLY A 277 10.50 -14.48 -13.44
N ARG A 278 10.64 -14.98 -12.19
CA ARG A 278 11.89 -14.88 -11.46
C ARG A 278 12.95 -15.60 -12.29
N PRO A 279 14.01 -14.90 -12.74
CA PRO A 279 15.19 -15.60 -13.21
C PRO A 279 15.57 -16.56 -12.08
N LEU A 280 15.71 -17.85 -12.38
CA LEU A 280 16.40 -18.74 -11.46
C LEU A 280 17.74 -18.06 -11.20
N GLU A 281 17.93 -17.50 -10.01
CA GLU A 281 19.22 -17.05 -9.53
C GLU A 281 20.08 -18.31 -9.45
N ARG A 282 20.64 -18.72 -10.59
CA ARG A 282 21.75 -19.65 -10.60
C ARG A 282 22.77 -19.00 -9.67
N PRO A 283 23.34 -19.71 -8.69
CA PRO A 283 24.39 -19.17 -7.86
C PRO A 283 25.50 -18.69 -8.81
N ARG A 284 25.52 -17.38 -9.08
CA ARG A 284 26.55 -16.75 -9.88
C ARG A 284 27.80 -16.91 -9.03
N ARG A 285 28.80 -17.62 -9.55
CA ARG A 285 30.17 -17.39 -9.11
C ARG A 285 30.37 -15.88 -9.17
N VAL A 286 30.56 -15.27 -8.00
CA VAL A 286 30.75 -13.84 -7.87
C VAL A 286 32.00 -13.47 -8.65
N VAL A 287 31.79 -12.92 -9.84
CA VAL A 287 32.75 -12.04 -10.50
C VAL A 287 31.94 -10.80 -10.86
N GLY A 288 32.36 -9.68 -10.29
CA GLY A 288 31.52 -8.51 -10.06
C GLY A 288 30.83 -7.97 -11.31
N ALA A 289 29.54 -7.69 -11.17
CA ALA A 289 28.81 -6.71 -11.98
C ALA A 289 27.52 -6.33 -11.27
N SER A 290 27.22 -5.04 -11.35
CA SER A 290 26.11 -4.29 -10.75
C SER A 290 24.72 -4.88 -11.04
N VAL A 291 23.85 -4.75 -10.04
CA VAL A 291 22.43 -5.12 -10.08
C VAL A 291 21.67 -4.10 -10.92
N ILE A 292 20.97 -4.57 -11.95
CA ILE A 292 20.02 -3.77 -12.74
C ILE A 292 18.65 -3.93 -12.07
N GLU A 293 18.17 -2.87 -11.43
CA GLU A 293 16.77 -2.75 -11.01
C GLU A 293 15.86 -2.62 -12.25
N MET A 294 14.69 -3.27 -12.22
CA MET A 294 13.66 -3.08 -13.25
C MET A 294 13.10 -1.65 -13.15
N PRO A 295 13.17 -0.82 -14.20
CA PRO A 295 12.58 0.50 -14.16
C PRO A 295 11.07 0.38 -14.37
N PHE A 296 10.29 0.61 -13.31
CA PHE A 296 8.94 1.12 -13.47
C PHE A 296 9.07 2.59 -13.87
N ILE A 297 9.14 2.86 -15.17
CA ILE A 297 9.07 4.23 -15.70
C ILE A 297 7.63 4.71 -15.54
N ILE A 298 7.34 5.36 -14.42
CA ILE A 298 6.21 6.28 -14.34
C ILE A 298 6.72 7.58 -14.97
N THR A 299 6.40 7.79 -16.25
CA THR A 299 6.67 9.07 -16.88
C THR A 299 5.84 10.14 -16.20
N HIS A 300 6.49 11.05 -15.48
CA HIS A 300 5.87 12.32 -15.07
C HIS A 300 5.59 13.13 -16.35
N THR A 301 4.41 12.97 -16.94
CA THR A 301 3.90 13.93 -17.92
C THR A 301 3.62 15.24 -17.18
N ARG A 302 4.45 16.26 -17.45
CA ARG A 302 4.16 17.65 -17.06
C ARG A 302 2.82 18.07 -17.67
N PRO A 303 1.96 18.82 -16.95
CA PRO A 303 0.78 19.40 -17.55
C PRO A 303 1.21 20.48 -18.55
N GLU A 304 0.76 20.33 -19.80
CA GLU A 304 0.85 21.38 -20.81
C GLU A 304 0.04 22.59 -20.36
N THR A 305 0.71 23.74 -20.22
CA THR A 305 0.10 25.06 -20.12
C THR A 305 -0.74 25.32 -21.37
N LEU A 306 -2.06 25.28 -21.23
CA LEU A 306 -2.99 25.81 -22.21
C LEU A 306 -2.85 27.34 -22.23
N LEU A 307 -2.46 27.88 -23.39
CA LEU A 307 -2.53 29.30 -23.69
C LEU A 307 -4.00 29.76 -23.80
N PRO A 308 -4.30 31.02 -23.48
CA PRO A 308 -5.66 31.54 -23.58
C PRO A 308 -6.04 31.75 -25.05
N ILE A 309 -7.25 31.33 -25.40
CA ILE A 309 -7.89 31.66 -26.67
C ILE A 309 -8.63 32.99 -26.45
N ASN A 310 -8.25 34.01 -27.23
CA ASN A 310 -9.00 35.26 -27.40
C ASN A 310 -10.26 35.03 -28.25
#